data_AF-A0A359C838-F1
#
_entry.id   AF-A0A359C838-F1
#
_cell.length_a   1.000
_cell.length_b   1.000
_cell.length_c   1.000
_cell.angle_alpha   90.00
_cell.angle_beta   90.00
_cell.angle_gamma   90.00
#
_symmetry.space_group_name_H-M   'P 1'
#
loop_
_entity.id
_entity.type
_entity.pdbx_description
1 polymer ?
#
loop_
_entity_poly.entity_id
_entity_poly.type
_entity_poly.pdbx_seq_one_letter_code
_entity_poly.pdbx_strand_id
1 'polypeptide(L)'
;AILDRKITAMRIRVHGDYHLGQVLFTGKDFLIIDFEGEPAHTLSSRRIKRSPLRDVAGMLRSFHYASNAPLIGKTGGSAFRTDDAARLEPWGHCWNLWVSAAFLKAYLKGASQASFLPRSREELSSLLSVYLLEKSIYELGYELNNRPDWVKLPLRGILELLGTSE
;
A
#
# COMPACT_ATOMS: atom_id res chain seq x y z
N ALA A 1 9.52 18.28 -10.81
CA ALA A 1 9.52 17.03 -11.60
C ALA A 1 8.10 16.52 -11.93
N ILE A 2 7.24 16.20 -10.95
CA ILE A 2 5.83 15.80 -11.20
C ILE A 2 4.92 17.00 -11.48
N LEU A 3 5.14 18.14 -10.82
CA LEU A 3 4.33 19.35 -11.00
C LEU A 3 4.57 20.04 -12.36
N ASP A 4 5.73 19.77 -12.98
CA ASP A 4 6.16 20.42 -14.23
C ASP A 4 5.83 19.60 -15.47
N ARG A 5 5.16 18.45 -15.31
CA ARG A 5 4.88 17.50 -16.39
C ARG A 5 3.40 17.16 -16.45
N LYS A 6 2.86 17.12 -17.67
CA LYS A 6 1.49 16.65 -17.89
C LYS A 6 1.43 15.14 -17.66
N ILE A 7 0.60 14.73 -16.71
CA ILE A 7 0.34 13.32 -16.42
C ILE A 7 -0.86 12.84 -17.25
N THR A 8 -0.71 11.69 -17.92
CA THR A 8 -1.71 11.13 -18.83
C THR A 8 -2.79 10.28 -18.13
N ALA A 9 -2.55 9.91 -16.87
CA ALA A 9 -3.47 9.13 -16.07
C ALA A 9 -4.83 9.83 -15.86
N MET A 10 -5.90 9.04 -15.77
CA MET A 10 -7.24 9.56 -15.48
C MET A 10 -7.65 9.28 -14.03
N ARG A 11 -8.61 10.05 -13.55
CA ARG A 11 -9.23 9.83 -12.23
C ARG A 11 -10.54 9.04 -12.39
N ILE A 12 -10.69 7.99 -11.60
CA ILE A 12 -11.90 7.15 -11.53
C ILE A 12 -12.47 7.14 -10.12
N ARG A 13 -13.67 6.57 -9.94
CA ARG A 13 -14.12 6.20 -8.59
C ARG A 13 -13.28 5.02 -8.13
N VAL A 14 -12.74 5.13 -6.92
CA VAL A 14 -11.84 4.17 -6.30
C VAL A 14 -12.49 3.60 -5.05
N HIS A 15 -11.94 2.52 -4.52
CA HIS A 15 -12.32 1.99 -3.22
C HIS A 15 -12.01 3.02 -2.12
N GLY A 16 -10.82 3.65 -2.18
CA GLY A 16 -10.45 4.75 -1.31
C GLY A 16 -9.82 4.33 0.02
N ASP A 17 -10.05 3.09 0.45
CA ASP A 17 -9.36 2.42 1.56
C ASP A 17 -9.04 0.94 1.26
N TYR A 18 -8.38 0.67 0.13
CA TYR A 18 -8.15 -0.71 -0.33
C TYR A 18 -6.92 -1.34 0.35
N HIS A 19 -7.11 -2.44 1.07
CA HIS A 19 -6.06 -3.22 1.73
C HIS A 19 -6.51 -4.68 1.94
N LEU A 20 -5.62 -5.55 2.44
CA LEU A 20 -5.90 -6.99 2.63
C LEU A 20 -7.12 -7.28 3.51
N GLY A 21 -7.43 -6.40 4.45
CA GLY A 21 -8.60 -6.54 5.33
C GLY A 21 -9.92 -6.39 4.58
N GLN A 22 -9.91 -5.76 3.40
CA GLN A 22 -11.09 -5.51 2.55
C GLN A 22 -11.20 -6.51 1.39
N VAL A 23 -10.43 -7.59 1.44
CA VAL A 23 -10.42 -8.63 0.41
C VAL A 23 -10.69 -9.98 1.05
N LEU A 24 -11.79 -10.62 0.66
CA LEU A 24 -12.19 -11.93 1.16
C LEU A 24 -11.98 -13.00 0.09
N PHE A 25 -11.27 -14.07 0.43
CA PHE A 25 -11.12 -15.23 -0.46
C PHE A 25 -12.25 -16.24 -0.23
N THR A 26 -12.98 -16.55 -1.29
CA THR A 26 -14.14 -17.47 -1.25
C THR A 26 -13.76 -18.94 -1.49
N GLY A 27 -12.46 -19.24 -1.67
CA GLY A 27 -11.98 -20.55 -2.11
C GLY A 27 -11.79 -20.67 -3.64
N LYS A 28 -12.50 -19.84 -4.43
CA LYS A 28 -12.42 -19.83 -5.90
C LYS A 28 -12.19 -18.45 -6.51
N ASP A 29 -12.54 -17.39 -5.78
CA ASP A 29 -12.43 -16.00 -6.22
C ASP A 29 -12.32 -15.05 -5.02
N PHE A 30 -12.09 -13.77 -5.29
CA PHE A 30 -12.00 -12.71 -4.30
C PHE A 30 -13.22 -11.79 -4.32
N LEU A 31 -13.73 -11.46 -3.15
CA LEU A 31 -14.71 -10.39 -2.94
C LEU A 31 -14.00 -9.17 -2.36
N ILE A 32 -14.30 -8.00 -2.93
CA ILE A 32 -13.87 -6.71 -2.38
C ILE A 32 -15.07 -6.12 -1.64
N ILE A 33 -14.87 -5.73 -0.39
CA ILE A 33 -15.91 -5.24 0.51
C ILE A 33 -15.59 -3.83 1.00
N ASP A 34 -16.53 -3.16 1.68
CA ASP A 34 -16.30 -1.88 2.38
C ASP A 34 -15.88 -0.68 1.50
N PHE A 35 -16.69 -0.38 0.49
CA PHE A 35 -16.51 0.78 -0.40
C PHE A 35 -16.90 2.13 0.23
N GLU A 36 -16.89 2.27 1.55
CA GLU A 36 -17.16 3.54 2.22
C GLU A 36 -16.04 4.57 1.99
N GLY A 37 -14.83 4.09 1.71
CA GLY A 37 -13.60 4.88 1.61
C GLY A 37 -13.07 5.28 2.99
N GLU A 38 -11.95 6.01 3.01
CA GLU A 38 -11.21 6.32 4.24
C GLU A 38 -12.09 7.01 5.32
N PRO A 39 -12.27 6.39 6.51
CA PRO A 39 -13.17 6.89 7.55
C PRO A 39 -12.85 8.30 8.04
N ALA A 40 -11.57 8.69 8.06
CA ALA A 40 -11.14 10.02 8.50
C ALA A 40 -11.54 11.16 7.53
N HIS A 41 -11.97 10.83 6.31
CA HIS A 41 -12.39 11.83 5.33
C HIS A 41 -13.89 12.13 5.40
N THR A 42 -14.28 13.34 5.00
CA THR A 42 -15.69 13.72 4.84
C THR A 42 -16.36 12.94 3.70
N LEU A 43 -17.68 12.74 3.77
CA LEU A 43 -18.44 12.03 2.73
C LEU A 43 -18.26 12.61 1.32
N SER A 44 -18.19 13.94 1.21
CA SER A 44 -17.93 14.62 -0.06
C SER A 44 -16.55 14.23 -0.61
N SER A 45 -15.53 14.20 0.25
CA SER A 45 -14.16 13.82 -0.12
C SER A 45 -14.04 12.36 -0.56
N ARG A 46 -14.74 11.43 0.12
CA ARG A 46 -14.75 9.99 -0.22
C ARG A 46 -15.35 9.70 -1.60
N ARG A 47 -16.24 10.57 -2.10
CA ARG A 47 -16.87 10.42 -3.44
C ARG A 47 -16.03 11.00 -4.59
N ILE A 48 -14.95 11.74 -4.29
CA ILE A 48 -14.13 12.38 -5.33
C ILE A 48 -13.38 11.31 -6.13
N LYS A 49 -13.35 11.46 -7.47
CA LYS A 49 -12.55 10.60 -8.34
C LYS A 49 -11.05 10.81 -8.08
N ARG A 50 -10.29 9.71 -7.96
CA ARG A 50 -8.84 9.68 -7.71
C ARG A 50 -8.12 8.81 -8.72
N SER A 51 -6.80 8.85 -8.73
CA SER A 51 -6.01 7.86 -9.46
C SER A 51 -6.25 6.48 -8.85
N PRO A 52 -6.46 5.43 -9.66
CA PRO A 52 -6.56 4.07 -9.13
C PRO A 52 -5.25 3.56 -8.52
N LEU A 53 -4.12 4.20 -8.82
CA LEU A 53 -2.85 3.89 -8.17
C LEU A 53 -2.86 4.19 -6.66
N ARG A 54 -3.84 4.94 -6.15
CA ARG A 54 -4.06 5.11 -4.71
C ARG A 54 -4.48 3.79 -4.05
N ASP A 55 -5.41 3.05 -4.65
CA ASP A 55 -5.83 1.74 -4.14
C ASP A 55 -4.68 0.73 -4.27
N VAL A 56 -3.95 0.76 -5.39
CA VAL A 56 -2.74 -0.07 -5.59
C VAL A 56 -1.73 0.20 -4.48
N ALA A 57 -1.44 1.47 -4.18
CA ALA A 57 -0.54 1.84 -3.09
C ALA A 57 -1.04 1.34 -1.73
N GLY A 58 -2.34 1.43 -1.44
CA GLY A 58 -2.95 0.89 -0.23
C GLY A 58 -2.70 -0.61 -0.07
N MET A 59 -2.88 -1.40 -1.13
CA MET A 59 -2.61 -2.84 -1.09
C MET A 59 -1.11 -3.16 -0.92
N LEU A 60 -0.23 -2.45 -1.62
CA LEU A 60 1.22 -2.61 -1.47
C LEU A 60 1.69 -2.29 -0.04
N ARG A 61 1.16 -1.24 0.57
CA ARG A 61 1.39 -0.94 1.99
C ARG A 61 0.84 -2.04 2.89
N SER A 62 -0.31 -2.61 2.56
CA SER A 62 -0.88 -3.74 3.31
C SER A 62 0.04 -4.97 3.32
N PHE A 63 0.70 -5.30 2.19
CA PHE A 63 1.73 -6.34 2.16
C PHE A 63 2.96 -6.01 3.01
N HIS A 64 3.40 -4.75 3.00
CA HIS A 64 4.47 -4.29 3.87
C HIS A 64 4.09 -4.46 5.37
N TYR A 65 2.86 -4.12 5.77
CA TYR A 65 2.39 -4.37 7.13
C TYR A 65 2.33 -5.86 7.46
N ALA A 66 1.78 -6.68 6.56
CA ALA A 66 1.64 -8.12 6.78
C ALA A 66 2.99 -8.83 6.96
N SER A 67 4.03 -8.38 6.25
CA SER A 67 5.38 -8.93 6.36
C SER A 67 6.14 -8.47 7.60
N ASN A 68 5.92 -7.23 8.07
CA ASN A 68 6.71 -6.64 9.14
C ASN A 68 6.04 -6.67 10.52
N ALA A 69 4.71 -6.70 10.60
CA ALA A 69 3.99 -6.76 11.87
C ALA A 69 4.40 -7.96 12.77
N PRO A 70 4.67 -9.16 12.23
CA PRO A 70 5.19 -10.26 13.04
C PRO A 70 6.59 -10.01 13.60
N LEU A 71 7.47 -9.34 12.84
CA LEU A 71 8.86 -9.04 13.23
C LEU A 71 8.94 -8.08 14.41
N ILE A 72 7.94 -7.22 14.57
CA ILE A 72 7.83 -6.29 15.71
C ILE A 72 6.94 -6.84 16.84
N GLY A 73 6.59 -8.14 16.80
CA GLY A 73 5.83 -8.81 17.85
C GLY A 73 4.36 -8.40 17.93
N LYS A 74 3.77 -7.91 16.83
CA LYS A 74 2.40 -7.37 16.80
C LYS A 74 1.35 -8.31 16.16
N THR A 75 1.70 -9.56 15.87
CA THR A 75 0.74 -10.60 15.46
C THR A 75 0.46 -11.59 16.59
N GLY A 76 -0.82 -11.76 16.93
CA GLY A 76 -1.27 -12.76 17.90
C GLY A 76 -1.03 -14.19 17.40
N GLY A 77 -0.49 -15.07 18.25
CA GLY A 77 -0.39 -16.51 17.99
C GLY A 77 1.02 -17.07 17.82
N SER A 78 2.00 -16.25 17.41
CA SER A 78 3.41 -16.65 17.36
C SER A 78 4.29 -15.43 17.57
N ALA A 79 4.55 -15.07 18.83
CA ALA A 79 5.65 -14.16 19.11
C ALA A 79 6.93 -14.91 18.72
N PHE A 80 7.52 -14.53 17.59
CA PHE A 80 8.89 -14.94 17.30
C PHE A 80 9.74 -14.59 18.52
N ARG A 81 10.69 -15.46 18.90
CA ARG A 81 11.69 -15.06 19.89
C ARG A 81 12.35 -13.81 19.32
N THR A 82 12.64 -12.81 20.15
CA THR A 82 13.25 -11.55 19.70
C THR A 82 14.50 -11.78 18.84
N ASP A 83 15.23 -12.86 19.10
CA ASP A 83 16.43 -13.28 18.37
C ASP A 83 16.14 -13.79 16.94
N ASP A 84 14.92 -14.25 16.68
CA ASP A 84 14.51 -14.71 15.34
C ASP A 84 14.13 -13.55 14.41
N ALA A 85 13.76 -12.39 14.96
CA ALA A 85 13.29 -11.25 14.16
C ALA A 85 14.35 -10.76 13.15
N ALA A 86 15.59 -10.60 13.59
CA ALA A 86 16.70 -10.19 12.72
C ALA A 86 17.01 -11.24 11.64
N ARG A 87 16.86 -12.53 11.97
CA ARG A 87 17.06 -13.64 11.02
C ARG A 87 15.94 -13.72 9.97
N LEU A 88 14.72 -13.34 10.34
CA LEU A 88 13.53 -13.41 9.49
C LEU A 88 13.30 -12.15 8.68
N GLU A 89 13.88 -11.01 9.07
CA GLU A 89 13.74 -9.73 8.39
C GLU A 89 14.07 -9.78 6.88
N PRO A 90 15.18 -10.39 6.41
CA PRO A 90 15.45 -10.52 4.98
C PRO A 90 14.37 -11.31 4.23
N TRP A 91 13.77 -12.31 4.89
CA TRP A 91 12.69 -13.12 4.31
C TRP A 91 11.38 -12.34 4.25
N GLY A 92 11.08 -11.53 5.26
CA GLY A 92 9.95 -10.60 5.24
C GLY A 92 10.06 -9.60 4.08
N HIS A 93 11.26 -9.04 3.87
CA HIS A 93 11.53 -8.15 2.74
C HIS A 93 11.37 -8.87 1.39
N CYS A 94 11.96 -10.06 1.25
CA CYS A 94 11.84 -10.89 0.05
C CYS A 94 10.38 -11.21 -0.28
N TRP A 95 9.60 -11.64 0.72
CA TRP A 95 8.18 -11.93 0.57
C TRP A 95 7.40 -10.68 0.12
N ASN A 96 7.62 -9.54 0.78
CA ASN A 96 6.96 -8.29 0.44
C ASN A 96 7.25 -7.87 -1.01
N LEU A 97 8.51 -7.93 -1.42
CA LEU A 97 8.94 -7.60 -2.78
C LEU A 97 8.23 -8.48 -3.81
N TRP A 98 8.25 -9.79 -3.65
CA TRP A 98 7.70 -10.73 -4.63
C TRP A 98 6.17 -10.67 -4.71
N VAL A 99 5.49 -10.58 -3.57
CA VAL A 99 4.02 -10.44 -3.55
C VAL A 99 3.60 -9.10 -4.15
N SER A 100 4.29 -8.01 -3.82
CA SER A 100 4.07 -6.70 -4.41
C SER A 100 4.27 -6.70 -5.92
N ALA A 101 5.35 -7.31 -6.40
CA ALA A 101 5.64 -7.43 -7.82
C ALA A 101 4.59 -8.28 -8.56
N ALA A 102 4.19 -9.41 -7.97
CA ALA A 102 3.15 -10.28 -8.53
C ALA A 102 1.80 -9.56 -8.64
N PHE A 103 1.37 -8.90 -7.57
CA PHE A 103 0.15 -8.10 -7.53
C PHE A 103 0.17 -6.97 -8.56
N LEU A 104 1.23 -6.15 -8.56
CA LEU A 104 1.34 -5.01 -9.47
C LEU A 104 1.38 -5.47 -10.94
N LYS A 105 2.13 -6.54 -11.25
CA LYS A 105 2.18 -7.11 -12.60
C LYS A 105 0.79 -7.60 -13.04
N ALA A 106 0.07 -8.31 -12.18
CA ALA A 106 -1.28 -8.80 -12.48
C ALA A 106 -2.26 -7.64 -12.68
N TYR A 107 -2.21 -6.62 -11.81
CA TYR A 107 -3.03 -5.43 -11.90
C TYR A 107 -2.80 -4.68 -13.22
N LEU A 108 -1.54 -4.40 -13.58
CA LEU A 108 -1.19 -3.71 -14.82
C LEU A 108 -1.59 -4.51 -16.06
N LYS A 109 -1.47 -5.84 -16.02
CA LYS A 109 -1.94 -6.71 -17.10
C LYS A 109 -3.46 -6.63 -17.25
N GLY A 110 -4.20 -6.76 -16.16
CA GLY A 110 -5.66 -6.70 -16.14
C GLY A 110 -6.21 -5.34 -16.58
N ALA A 111 -5.53 -4.25 -16.21
CA ALA A 111 -5.90 -2.89 -16.57
C ALA A 111 -5.22 -2.37 -17.85
N SER A 112 -4.55 -3.24 -18.63
CA SER A 112 -3.74 -2.82 -19.79
C SER A 112 -4.52 -2.10 -20.89
N GLN A 113 -5.81 -2.41 -21.05
CA GLN A 113 -6.72 -1.75 -22.01
C GLN A 113 -7.44 -0.53 -21.42
N ALA A 114 -7.22 -0.23 -20.14
CA ALA A 114 -7.91 0.87 -19.48
C ALA A 114 -7.22 2.21 -19.76
N SER A 115 -8.02 3.23 -20.05
CA SER A 115 -7.54 4.60 -20.30
C SER A 115 -7.08 5.32 -19.03
N PHE A 116 -7.35 4.77 -17.84
CA PHE A 116 -7.05 5.43 -16.58
C PHE A 116 -5.60 5.29 -16.12
N LEU A 117 -4.84 4.34 -16.68
CA LEU A 117 -3.43 4.18 -16.34
C LEU A 117 -2.55 5.19 -17.09
N PRO A 118 -1.41 5.60 -16.48
CA PRO A 118 -0.41 6.38 -17.19
C PRO A 118 0.13 5.62 -18.41
N ARG A 119 0.42 6.34 -19.49
CA ARG A 119 0.91 5.75 -20.74
C ARG A 119 2.38 5.33 -20.68
N SER A 120 3.18 6.01 -19.87
CA SER A 120 4.62 5.76 -19.74
C SER A 120 4.96 5.09 -18.41
N ARG A 121 6.04 4.30 -18.40
CA ARG A 121 6.52 3.64 -17.18
C ARG A 121 7.04 4.65 -16.17
N GLU A 122 7.60 5.75 -16.65
CA GLU A 122 8.14 6.83 -15.86
C GLU A 122 7.04 7.57 -15.09
N GLU A 123 5.89 7.86 -15.75
CA GLU A 123 4.71 8.41 -15.07
C GLU A 123 4.13 7.44 -14.06
N LEU A 124 4.04 6.15 -14.42
CA LEU A 124 3.56 5.10 -13.51
C LEU A 124 4.42 5.01 -12.26
N SER A 125 5.74 4.91 -12.40
CA SER A 125 6.67 4.85 -11.28
C SER A 125 6.54 6.11 -10.42
N SER A 126 6.52 7.29 -11.05
CA SER A 126 6.44 8.58 -10.35
C SER A 126 5.15 8.69 -9.54
N LEU A 127 4.00 8.38 -10.14
CA LEU A 127 2.70 8.45 -9.46
C LEU A 127 2.59 7.41 -8.35
N LEU A 128 3.03 6.17 -8.61
CA LEU A 128 2.96 5.11 -7.61
C LEU A 128 3.83 5.44 -6.38
N SER A 129 5.06 5.93 -6.58
CA SER A 129 5.92 6.39 -5.50
C SER A 129 5.27 7.51 -4.67
N VAL A 130 4.60 8.47 -5.31
CA VAL A 130 3.87 9.53 -4.60
C VAL A 130 2.73 8.96 -3.76
N TYR A 131 1.91 8.05 -4.30
CA TYR A 131 0.80 7.48 -3.55
C TYR A 131 1.25 6.53 -2.43
N LEU A 132 2.36 5.81 -2.62
CA LEU A 132 2.99 5.04 -1.56
C LEU A 132 3.47 5.95 -0.42
N LEU A 133 4.11 7.08 -0.75
CA LEU A 133 4.53 8.05 0.25
C LEU A 133 3.34 8.73 0.95
N GLU A 134 2.32 9.16 0.20
CA GLU A 134 1.08 9.73 0.76
C GLU A 134 0.44 8.77 1.78
N LYS A 135 0.28 7.48 1.41
CA LYS A 135 -0.31 6.49 2.31
C LYS A 135 0.59 6.22 3.52
N SER A 136 1.91 6.18 3.35
CA SER A 136 2.85 5.95 4.46
C SER A 136 2.85 7.11 5.48
N ILE A 137 2.72 8.35 5.01
CA ILE A 137 2.57 9.54 5.88
C ILE A 137 1.22 9.52 6.60
N TYR A 138 0.15 9.16 5.89
CA TYR A 138 -1.16 9.00 6.51
C TYR A 138 -1.14 7.95 7.64
N GLU A 139 -0.57 6.77 7.34
CA GLU A 139 -0.38 5.69 8.31
C GLU A 139 0.46 6.14 9.51
N LEU A 140 1.57 6.86 9.29
CA LEU A 140 2.38 7.41 10.38
C LEU A 140 1.53 8.26 11.34
N GLY A 141 0.74 9.18 10.79
CA GLY A 141 -0.18 10.01 11.59
C GLY A 141 -1.23 9.16 12.32
N TYR A 142 -1.78 8.14 11.67
CA TYR A 142 -2.75 7.23 12.28
C TYR A 142 -2.12 6.44 13.44
N GLU A 143 -0.96 5.81 13.24
CA GLU A 143 -0.30 4.99 14.26
C GLU A 143 0.15 5.84 15.45
N LEU A 144 0.64 7.06 15.22
CA LEU A 144 0.99 7.99 16.31
C LEU A 144 -0.19 8.28 17.23
N ASN A 145 -1.41 8.35 16.69
CA ASN A 145 -2.60 8.71 17.46
C ASN A 145 -3.32 7.49 18.07
N ASN A 146 -3.23 6.31 17.45
CA ASN A 146 -4.04 5.16 17.84
C ASN A 146 -3.22 3.98 18.39
N ARG A 147 -1.99 3.77 17.90
CA ARG A 147 -1.15 2.62 18.27
C ARG A 147 0.34 3.01 18.22
N PRO A 148 0.86 3.82 19.15
CA PRO A 148 2.21 4.37 19.07
C PRO A 148 3.32 3.32 18.88
N ASP A 149 3.15 2.11 19.40
CA ASP A 149 4.10 1.00 19.22
C ASP A 149 4.26 0.54 17.76
N TRP A 150 3.31 0.87 16.87
CA TRP A 150 3.30 0.47 15.46
C TRP A 150 4.03 1.48 14.56
N VAL A 151 4.40 2.65 15.07
CA VAL A 151 5.02 3.77 14.32
C VAL A 151 6.28 3.37 13.56
N LYS A 152 7.00 2.35 14.04
CA LYS A 152 8.19 1.82 13.34
C LYS A 152 7.88 1.31 11.93
N LEU A 153 6.67 0.78 11.68
CA LEU A 153 6.27 0.25 10.37
C LEU A 153 6.12 1.34 9.29
N PRO A 154 5.32 2.40 9.49
CA PRO A 154 5.24 3.47 8.50
C PRO A 154 6.55 4.24 8.35
N LEU A 155 7.32 4.44 9.43
CA LEU A 155 8.64 5.09 9.33
C LEU A 155 9.61 4.30 8.45
N ARG A 156 9.73 2.99 8.65
CA ARG A 156 10.56 2.14 7.79
C ARG A 156 10.14 2.23 6.33
N GLY A 157 8.84 2.16 6.06
CA GLY A 157 8.31 2.32 4.71
C GLY A 157 8.68 3.65 4.06
N ILE A 158 8.66 4.75 4.82
CA ILE A 158 9.10 6.07 4.33
C ILE A 158 10.60 6.06 4.03
N LEU A 159 11.44 5.51 4.93
CA LEU A 159 12.89 5.43 4.71
C LEU A 159 13.25 4.58 3.49
N GLU A 160 12.51 3.49 3.25
CA GLU A 160 12.69 2.63 2.06
C GLU A 160 12.32 3.40 0.78
N LEU A 161 11.23 4.17 0.79
CA LEU A 161 10.79 4.98 -0.35
C LEU A 161 11.74 6.15 -0.66
N LEU A 162 12.38 6.71 0.36
CA LEU A 162 13.36 7.80 0.20
C LEU A 162 14.75 7.30 -0.19
N GLY A 163 14.98 5.97 -0.20
CA GLY A 163 16.29 5.39 -0.47
C GLY A 163 17.30 5.62 0.66
N THR A 164 16.82 5.85 1.88
CA THR A 164 17.63 6.11 3.08
C THR A 164 17.71 4.90 4.01
N SER A 165 17.46 3.70 3.47
CA SER A 165 17.59 2.45 4.22
C SER A 165 19.00 1.91 4.01
N GLU A 166 19.84 1.99 5.04
CA GLU A 166 21.12 1.28 5.10
C GLU A 166 20.91 -0.22 5.38
#